data_AF-A0A2E1S7P5-F1
#
_entry.id   AF-A0A2E1S7P5-F1
#
_cell.length_a   1.000
_cell.length_b   1.000
_cell.length_c   1.000
_cell.angle_alpha   90.00
_cell.angle_beta   90.00
_cell.angle_gamma   90.00
#
_symmetry.space_group_name_H-M   'P 1'
#
loop_
_entity.id
_entity.type
_entity.pdbx_description
1 polymer ?
#
loop_
_entity_poly.entity_id
_entity_poly.type
_entity_poly.pdbx_seq_one_letter_code
_entity_poly.pdbx_strand_id
1 'polypeptide(L)'
;MKKIKFIFTNLTLVLFLYSCGGASDAAKVLRNEKIRNTDEFFVKKRDPLILPPDYSSLPLPNSTKNNQENKDKKINQILKIPSEEIGKSNKPSSVEESIMKKIKK
;
A
#
# COMPACT_ATOMS: atom_id res chain seq x y z
N MET A 1 37.99 -39.05 13.12
CA MET A 1 36.85 -38.26 12.61
C MET A 1 35.80 -37.87 13.67
N LYS A 2 35.46 -38.72 14.65
CA LYS A 2 34.42 -38.40 15.65
C LYS A 2 34.73 -37.18 16.54
N LYS A 3 36.01 -37.01 16.94
CA LYS A 3 36.47 -35.86 17.76
C LYS A 3 36.36 -34.51 17.03
N ILE A 4 36.73 -34.48 15.75
CA ILE A 4 36.56 -33.30 14.87
C ILE A 4 35.07 -32.94 14.75
N LYS A 5 34.20 -33.93 14.48
CA LYS A 5 32.76 -33.71 14.38
C LYS A 5 32.18 -33.17 15.70
N PHE A 6 32.64 -33.70 16.85
CA PHE A 6 32.23 -33.23 18.17
C PHE A 6 32.65 -31.78 18.46
N ILE A 7 33.86 -31.38 18.03
CA ILE A 7 34.33 -29.99 18.11
C ILE A 7 33.43 -29.07 17.28
N PHE A 8 33.14 -29.45 16.03
CA PHE A 8 32.29 -28.64 15.16
C PHE A 8 30.87 -28.52 15.70
N THR A 9 30.29 -29.59 16.24
CA THR A 9 28.96 -29.56 16.86
C THR A 9 28.92 -28.64 18.09
N ASN A 10 29.95 -28.67 18.96
CA ASN A 10 30.02 -27.76 20.12
C ASN A 10 30.22 -26.30 19.71
N LEU A 11 31.02 -26.04 18.69
CA LEU A 11 31.26 -24.68 18.19
C LEU A 11 29.95 -24.05 17.66
N THR A 12 29.18 -24.80 16.88
CA THR A 12 27.87 -24.34 16.40
C THR A 12 26.90 -24.07 17.54
N LEU A 13 26.93 -24.90 18.60
CA LEU A 13 26.07 -24.72 19.78
C LEU A 13 26.39 -23.42 20.53
N VAL A 14 27.67 -23.10 20.75
CA VAL A 14 28.08 -21.87 21.44
C VAL A 14 27.71 -20.62 20.63
N LEU A 15 27.85 -20.67 19.30
CA LEU A 15 27.43 -19.57 18.42
C LEU A 15 25.91 -19.35 18.44
N PHE A 16 25.12 -20.43 18.55
CA PHE A 16 23.67 -20.34 18.69
C PHE A 16 23.26 -19.69 20.01
N LEU A 17 23.93 -20.05 21.10
CA LEU A 17 23.66 -19.49 22.43
C LEU A 17 24.05 -18.01 22.55
N TYR A 18 25.06 -17.54 21.81
CA TYR A 18 25.45 -16.13 21.78
C TYR A 18 24.35 -15.21 21.21
N SER A 19 23.45 -15.74 20.39
CA SER A 19 22.33 -14.98 19.83
C SER A 19 21.11 -14.89 20.76
N CYS A 20 21.11 -15.65 21.87
CA CYS A 20 19.98 -15.73 22.81
C CYS A 20 20.11 -14.69 23.93
N GLY A 21 19.96 -13.40 23.60
CA GLY A 21 20.01 -12.30 24.56
C GLY A 21 21.37 -12.11 25.25
N GLY A 22 21.68 -10.90 25.69
CA GLY A 22 22.91 -10.66 26.43
C GLY A 22 22.84 -11.28 27.83
N ALA A 23 23.97 -11.76 28.37
CA ALA A 23 24.07 -12.13 29.79
C ALA A 23 23.70 -10.96 30.72
N SER A 24 23.87 -9.73 30.24
CA SER A 24 23.41 -8.50 30.90
C SER A 24 21.89 -8.43 31.06
N ASP A 25 21.11 -8.90 30.09
CA ASP A 25 19.64 -8.88 30.17
C ASP A 25 19.12 -9.95 31.13
N ALA A 26 19.73 -11.14 31.13
CA ALA A 26 19.46 -12.16 32.15
C ALA A 26 19.78 -11.64 33.56
N ALA A 27 20.88 -10.91 33.73
CA ALA A 27 21.26 -10.30 35.00
C ALA A 27 20.27 -9.22 35.48
N LYS A 28 19.70 -8.42 34.56
CA LYS A 28 18.66 -7.42 34.88
C LYS A 28 17.39 -8.10 35.39
N VAL A 29 16.97 -9.21 34.77
CA VAL A 29 15.80 -9.99 35.21
C VAL A 29 16.03 -10.59 36.61
N LEU A 30 17.19 -11.22 36.85
CA LEU A 30 17.52 -11.80 38.16
C LEU A 30 17.61 -10.76 39.28
N ARG A 31 18.00 -9.52 38.96
CA ARG A 31 18.07 -8.40 39.91
C ARG A 31 16.76 -7.63 40.05
N ASN A 32 15.70 -8.04 39.34
CA ASN A 32 14.44 -7.28 39.22
C ASN A 32 14.68 -5.81 38.90
N GLU A 33 15.67 -5.53 38.04
CA GLU A 33 16.01 -4.17 37.66
C GLU A 33 14.88 -3.58 36.82
N LYS A 34 14.32 -2.44 37.28
CA LYS A 34 13.29 -1.74 36.52
C LYS A 34 13.88 -1.24 35.21
N ILE A 35 13.44 -1.82 34.09
CA ILE A 35 13.79 -1.33 32.75
C ILE A 35 13.27 0.11 32.64
N ARG A 36 14.19 1.08 32.54
CA ARG A 36 13.87 2.50 32.32
C ARG A 36 13.52 2.70 30.85
N ASN A 37 12.40 2.12 30.41
CA ASN A 37 11.92 2.37 29.06
C ASN A 37 11.28 3.76 29.03
N THR A 38 11.87 4.69 28.27
CA THR A 38 11.35 6.06 28.10
C THR A 38 10.15 6.15 27.16
N ASP A 39 9.64 5.00 26.71
CA ASP A 39 8.50 4.89 25.77
C ASP A 39 7.15 4.65 26.49
N GLU A 40 6.99 5.17 27.70
CA GLU A 40 5.63 5.45 28.19
C GLU A 40 4.98 6.41 27.17
N PHE A 41 3.90 5.96 26.54
CA PHE A 41 3.29 6.57 25.34
C PHE A 41 3.43 8.09 25.30
N PHE A 42 4.30 8.61 24.42
CA PHE A 42 4.35 10.04 24.09
C PHE A 42 3.07 10.39 23.30
N VAL A 43 1.96 10.54 24.01
CA VAL A 43 0.69 11.05 23.46
C VAL A 43 0.88 12.55 23.24
N LYS A 44 1.58 12.90 22.16
CA LYS A 44 1.64 14.28 21.66
C LYS A 44 0.31 14.57 20.98
N LYS A 45 -0.49 15.48 21.54
CA LYS A 45 -1.69 16.00 20.88
C LYS A 45 -1.27 16.55 19.52
N ARG A 46 -1.79 15.95 18.45
CA ARG A 46 -1.64 16.47 17.09
C ARG A 46 -2.67 17.58 16.89
N ASP A 47 -2.28 18.60 16.15
CA ASP A 47 -3.22 19.65 15.74
C ASP A 47 -4.40 19.03 14.97
N PRO A 48 -5.60 19.62 15.05
CA PRO A 48 -6.75 19.13 14.32
C PRO A 48 -6.44 19.10 12.82
N LEU A 49 -7.02 18.14 12.12
CA LEU A 49 -6.97 18.09 10.66
C LEU A 49 -7.65 19.35 10.11
N ILE A 50 -6.85 20.31 9.65
CA ILE A 50 -7.32 21.48 8.92
C ILE A 50 -7.22 21.21 7.42
N LEU A 51 -8.28 21.57 6.69
CA LEU A 51 -8.22 21.54 5.23
C LEU A 51 -7.30 22.67 4.74
N PRO A 52 -6.50 22.44 3.69
CA PRO A 52 -5.71 23.50 3.10
C PRO A 52 -6.64 24.60 2.55
N PRO A 53 -6.22 25.87 2.57
CA PRO A 53 -7.05 27.00 2.14
C PRO A 53 -7.52 26.90 0.68
N ASP A 54 -6.82 26.12 -0.14
CA ASP A 54 -7.11 25.94 -1.56
C ASP A 54 -7.76 24.57 -1.89
N TYR A 55 -8.36 23.90 -0.91
CA TYR A 55 -9.08 22.64 -1.13
C TYR A 55 -10.16 22.74 -2.22
N SER A 56 -10.79 23.91 -2.35
CA SER A 56 -11.87 24.16 -3.30
C SER A 56 -11.41 24.40 -4.75
N SER A 57 -10.11 24.64 -5.00
CA SER A 57 -9.58 24.81 -6.36
C SER A 57 -9.23 23.49 -7.03
N LEU A 58 -9.25 22.39 -6.27
CA LEU A 58 -8.89 21.07 -6.79
C LEU A 58 -9.84 20.71 -7.94
N PRO A 59 -9.29 20.34 -9.11
CA PRO A 59 -10.13 20.00 -10.25
C PRO A 59 -10.95 18.76 -9.90
N LEU A 60 -12.26 18.80 -10.18
CA LEU A 60 -13.09 17.61 -9.99
C LEU A 60 -12.58 16.49 -10.92
N PRO A 61 -12.60 15.22 -10.48
CA PRO A 61 -12.33 14.10 -11.37
C PRO A 61 -13.30 14.16 -12.57
N ASN A 62 -12.77 14.04 -13.78
CA ASN A 62 -13.49 14.21 -15.06
C ASN A 62 -13.98 15.65 -15.39
N SER A 63 -13.46 16.70 -14.73
CA SER A 63 -13.81 18.11 -15.03
C SER A 63 -13.29 18.63 -16.38
N THR A 64 -12.35 17.94 -17.02
CA THR A 64 -12.04 18.21 -18.42
C THR A 64 -13.27 17.87 -19.25
N LYS A 65 -13.99 18.89 -19.73
CA LYS A 65 -14.95 18.75 -20.83
C LYS A 65 -14.22 18.04 -21.96
N ASN A 66 -14.45 16.74 -22.08
CA ASN A 66 -13.88 15.93 -23.13
C ASN A 66 -14.44 16.47 -24.44
N ASN A 67 -13.64 17.26 -25.14
CA ASN A 67 -13.86 17.60 -26.54
C ASN A 67 -13.52 16.37 -27.42
N GLN A 68 -13.98 15.19 -26.97
CA GLN A 68 -13.67 13.86 -27.52
C GLN A 68 -14.14 13.78 -28.97
N GLU A 69 -15.30 14.37 -29.30
CA GLU A 69 -15.81 14.41 -30.68
C GLU A 69 -14.84 15.02 -31.69
N ASN A 70 -13.98 15.97 -31.27
CA ASN A 70 -13.05 16.63 -32.20
C ASN A 70 -11.71 15.89 -32.31
N LYS A 71 -11.27 15.22 -31.22
CA LYS A 71 -10.02 14.46 -31.22
C LYS A 71 -10.12 13.22 -32.11
N ASP A 72 -11.20 12.46 -32.01
CA ASP A 72 -11.37 11.22 -32.76
C ASP A 72 -11.51 11.51 -34.26
N LYS A 73 -12.22 12.57 -34.64
CA LYS A 73 -12.31 13.03 -36.04
C LYS A 73 -10.95 13.43 -36.61
N LYS A 74 -10.13 14.15 -35.84
CA LYS A 74 -8.79 14.58 -36.25
C LYS A 74 -7.84 13.39 -36.41
N ILE A 75 -7.90 12.43 -35.50
CA ILE A 75 -7.11 11.19 -35.56
C ILE A 75 -7.53 10.36 -36.78
N ASN A 76 -8.83 10.19 -37.02
CA ASN A 76 -9.34 9.44 -38.17
C ASN A 76 -8.97 10.09 -39.52
N GLN A 77 -8.94 11.43 -39.59
CA GLN A 77 -8.43 12.16 -40.75
C GLN A 77 -6.93 11.95 -40.99
N ILE A 78 -6.12 11.92 -39.92
CA ILE A 78 -4.68 11.65 -40.00
C ILE A 78 -4.43 10.21 -40.48
N LEU A 79 -5.24 9.26 -40.00
CA LEU A 79 -5.10 7.83 -40.30
C LEU A 79 -5.83 7.39 -41.59
N LYS A 80 -6.54 8.30 -42.28
CA LYS A 80 -7.32 8.04 -43.52
C LYS A 80 -8.22 6.80 -43.44
N ILE A 81 -8.86 6.59 -42.29
CA ILE A 81 -9.75 5.44 -42.07
C ILE A 81 -11.10 5.74 -42.76
N PRO A 82 -11.66 4.80 -43.57
CA PRO A 82 -13.00 4.96 -44.14
C PRO A 82 -14.04 5.09 -43.03
N SER A 83 -14.94 6.07 -43.14
CA SER A 83 -15.96 6.32 -42.14
C SER A 83 -17.07 5.27 -42.22
N GLU A 84 -16.97 4.21 -41.44
CA GLU A 84 -18.12 3.34 -41.18
C GLU A 84 -18.99 3.96 -40.08
N GLU A 85 -20.31 4.00 -40.31
CA GLU A 85 -21.28 4.45 -39.30
C GLU A 85 -21.30 3.45 -38.13
N ILE A 86 -20.56 3.79 -37.07
CA ILE A 86 -20.56 3.02 -35.82
C ILE A 86 -21.94 3.17 -35.19
N GLY A 87 -22.75 2.12 -35.31
CA GLY A 87 -24.05 2.02 -34.65
C GLY A 87 -23.95 2.36 -33.17
N LYS A 88 -24.90 3.17 -32.68
CA LYS A 88 -25.02 3.68 -31.31
C LYS A 88 -24.46 2.69 -30.28
N SER A 89 -23.25 2.95 -29.78
CA SER A 89 -22.72 2.21 -28.64
C SER A 89 -23.62 2.46 -27.45
N ASN A 90 -24.18 1.40 -26.87
CA ASN A 90 -24.99 1.49 -25.66
C ASN A 90 -24.26 2.30 -24.59
N LYS A 91 -24.99 3.21 -23.95
CA LYS A 91 -24.49 4.09 -22.87
C LYS A 91 -23.70 3.25 -21.84
N PRO A 92 -22.61 3.78 -21.27
CA PRO A 92 -21.92 3.09 -20.18
C PRO A 92 -22.88 2.98 -18.99
N SER A 93 -23.35 1.77 -18.70
CA SER A 93 -24.23 1.51 -17.55
C SER A 93 -23.44 1.66 -16.26
N SER A 94 -24.05 2.25 -15.23
CA SER A 94 -23.44 2.29 -13.89
C SER A 94 -23.11 0.88 -13.41
N VAL A 95 -22.07 0.76 -12.59
CA VAL A 95 -21.70 -0.50 -11.92
C VAL A 95 -22.91 -1.04 -11.14
N GLU A 96 -23.72 -0.17 -10.54
CA GLU A 96 -24.94 -0.54 -9.81
C GLU A 96 -25.99 -1.18 -10.72
N GLU A 97 -26.17 -0.64 -11.93
CA GLU A 97 -27.11 -1.17 -12.92
C GLU A 97 -26.67 -2.56 -13.41
N SER A 98 -25.36 -2.75 -13.55
CA SER A 98 -24.75 -4.04 -13.91
C SER A 98 -24.93 -5.09 -12.81
N ILE A 99 -24.78 -4.69 -11.55
CA ILE A 99 -25.00 -5.55 -10.38
C ILE A 99 -26.47 -5.93 -10.27
N MET A 100 -27.38 -4.96 -10.38
CA MET A 100 -28.83 -5.17 -10.29
C MET A 100 -29.33 -6.15 -11.36
N LYS A 101 -28.82 -6.04 -12.60
CA LYS A 101 -29.17 -6.95 -13.69
C LYS A 101 -28.67 -8.38 -13.44
N LYS A 102 -27.56 -8.54 -12.72
CA LYS A 102 -26.98 -9.85 -12.37
C LYS A 102 -27.73 -10.52 -11.22
N ILE A 103 -28.25 -9.75 -10.28
CA ILE A 103 -29.04 -10.24 -9.14
C ILE A 103 -30.44 -10.70 -9.58
N LYS A 104 -31.03 -10.08 -10.60
CA LYS A 104 -32.36 -10.42 -11.11
C LYS A 104 -32.40 -11.66 -12.03
N LYS A 105 -31.27 -12.34 -12.26
CA LYS A 105 -31.16 -13.52 -13.12
C LYS A 105 -31.08 -14.79 -12.26
#